data_AF-A0A924CG88-F1
#
_entry.id   AF-A0A924CG88-F1
#
_cell.length_a   1.000
_cell.length_b   1.000
_cell.length_c   1.000
_cell.angle_alpha   90.00
_cell.angle_beta   90.00
_cell.angle_gamma   90.00
#
_symmetry.space_group_name_H-M   'P 1'
#
loop_
_entity.id
_entity.type
_entity.pdbx_description
1 polymer ?
#
loop_
_entity_poly.entity_id
_entity_poly.type
_entity_poly.pdbx_seq_one_letter_code
_entity_poly.pdbx_strand_id
1 'polypeptide(L)'
;MHYNNIDIAEGLSLLTNAVIDQHFIVRSRYNRLLSAIAKYPGCACIGIDETTAIIVQGNKVTITCDSQVVLMQKPLGLKIIAAGLIKTKHVQFSIFTNEDVFFINQGK
;
A
#
# COMPACT_ATOMS: atom_id res chain seq x y z
N MET A 1 -22.48 0.78 2.47
CA MET A 1 -21.58 1.75 3.13
C MET A 1 -20.75 2.42 2.03
N HIS A 2 -21.03 3.68 1.70
CA HIS A 2 -20.31 4.39 0.63
C HIS A 2 -18.89 4.76 1.08
N TYR A 3 -17.90 3.93 0.73
CA TYR A 3 -16.48 4.32 0.74
C TYR A 3 -16.21 5.15 -0.51
N ASN A 4 -16.74 6.36 -0.59
CA ASN A 4 -16.88 7.11 -1.86
C ASN A 4 -15.57 7.68 -2.44
N ASN A 5 -14.41 7.13 -2.11
CA ASN A 5 -13.11 7.63 -2.60
C ASN A 5 -12.18 6.55 -3.17
N ILE A 6 -12.54 5.26 -3.11
CA ILE A 6 -11.68 4.17 -3.60
C ILE A 6 -12.50 2.96 -4.01
N ASP A 7 -12.39 2.63 -5.30
CA ASP A 7 -12.77 1.33 -5.81
C ASP A 7 -11.56 0.41 -5.75
N ILE A 8 -11.73 -0.75 -5.11
CA ILE A 8 -10.70 -1.80 -5.03
C ILE A 8 -11.29 -3.05 -5.68
N ALA A 9 -10.55 -3.60 -6.64
CA ALA A 9 -10.89 -4.83 -7.34
C ALA A 9 -9.79 -5.87 -7.13
N GLU A 10 -10.13 -7.13 -7.32
CA GLU A 10 -9.15 -8.21 -7.37
C GLU A 10 -8.28 -8.06 -8.62
N GLY A 11 -6.97 -8.22 -8.44
CA GLY A 11 -5.99 -8.19 -9.52
C GLY A 11 -5.77 -9.57 -10.14
N LEU A 12 -4.70 -9.69 -10.92
CA LEU A 12 -4.29 -10.93 -11.60
C LEU A 12 -3.61 -11.97 -10.67
N SER A 13 -3.56 -11.72 -9.36
CA SER A 13 -2.85 -12.55 -8.37
C SER A 13 -1.35 -12.79 -8.64
N LEU A 14 -0.70 -11.91 -9.41
CA LEU A 14 0.76 -11.94 -9.63
C LEU A 14 1.55 -11.57 -8.37
N LEU A 15 0.93 -10.81 -7.47
CA LEU A 15 1.47 -10.41 -6.19
C LEU A 15 0.39 -10.61 -5.14
N THR A 16 0.53 -11.64 -4.30
CA THR A 16 -0.44 -11.94 -3.25
C THR A 16 -0.18 -11.08 -2.01
N ASN A 17 -1.24 -10.78 -1.25
CA ASN A 17 -1.18 -9.94 -0.05
C ASN A 17 -0.62 -8.53 -0.28
N ALA A 18 -0.90 -7.93 -1.45
CA ALA A 18 -0.53 -6.56 -1.75
C ALA A 18 -1.71 -5.79 -2.36
N VAL A 19 -1.77 -4.49 -2.05
CA VAL A 19 -2.64 -3.54 -2.73
C VAL A 19 -1.73 -2.52 -3.42
N ILE A 20 -1.87 -2.35 -4.74
CA ILE A 20 -1.06 -1.44 -5.54
C ILE A 20 -1.92 -0.23 -5.96
N ASP A 21 -1.41 0.99 -5.77
CA ASP A 21 -1.99 2.23 -6.32
C ASP A 21 -0.93 3.00 -7.11
N GLN A 22 -1.29 3.48 -8.31
CA GLN A 22 -0.39 4.21 -9.22
C GLN A 22 -0.74 5.71 -9.31
N HIS A 23 0.23 6.54 -9.73
CA HIS A 23 0.12 8.02 -9.79
C HIS A 23 -0.21 8.63 -8.41
N PHE A 24 0.59 8.27 -7.43
CA PHE A 24 0.24 8.42 -6.02
C PHE A 24 0.48 9.84 -5.46
N ILE A 25 1.59 10.51 -5.83
CA ILE A 25 2.05 11.72 -5.14
C ILE A 25 1.44 12.98 -5.72
N VAL A 26 1.38 13.07 -7.05
CA VAL A 26 0.82 14.24 -7.77
C VAL A 26 -0.62 14.57 -7.35
N ARG A 27 -1.34 13.62 -6.74
CA ARG A 27 -2.75 13.75 -6.33
C ARG A 27 -3.00 13.59 -4.82
N SER A 28 -1.97 13.59 -3.98
CA SER A 28 -2.09 13.47 -2.52
C SER A 28 -2.92 12.25 -2.06
N ARG A 29 -2.71 11.08 -2.67
CA ARG A 29 -3.56 9.88 -2.48
C ARG A 29 -3.25 9.06 -1.23
N TYR A 30 -2.53 9.61 -0.25
CA TYR A 30 -2.25 8.96 1.03
C TYR A 30 -3.51 8.47 1.76
N ASN A 31 -4.60 9.23 1.66
CA ASN A 31 -5.90 8.86 2.22
C ASN A 31 -6.45 7.56 1.60
N ARG A 32 -6.09 7.28 0.34
CA ARG A 32 -6.50 6.05 -0.34
C ARG A 32 -5.75 4.85 0.22
N LEU A 33 -4.44 4.97 0.37
CA LEU A 33 -3.60 3.91 0.94
C LEU A 33 -3.97 3.62 2.41
N LEU A 34 -4.29 4.64 3.20
CA LEU A 34 -4.79 4.48 4.58
C LEU A 34 -6.13 3.72 4.63
N SER A 35 -7.05 4.05 3.74
CA SER A 35 -8.34 3.34 3.66
C SER A 35 -8.16 1.91 3.13
N ALA A 36 -7.21 1.68 2.21
CA ALA A 36 -6.85 0.34 1.75
C ALA A 36 -6.32 -0.51 2.91
N ILE A 37 -5.44 0.04 3.76
CA ILE A 37 -5.00 -0.63 5.00
C ILE A 37 -6.16 -0.95 5.93
N ALA A 38 -7.10 -0.02 6.09
CA ALA A 38 -8.23 -0.26 6.97
C ALA A 38 -9.10 -1.42 6.48
N LYS A 39 -9.21 -1.61 5.16
CA LYS A 39 -9.95 -2.71 4.54
C LYS A 39 -9.15 -4.01 4.48
N TYR A 40 -7.84 -3.95 4.25
CA TYR A 40 -6.96 -5.10 4.05
C TYR A 40 -5.70 -5.00 4.95
N PRO A 41 -5.85 -5.13 6.28
CA PRO A 41 -4.75 -4.89 7.23
C PRO A 41 -3.59 -5.88 7.12
N GLY A 42 -3.82 -7.05 6.53
CA GLY A 42 -2.79 -8.05 6.25
C GLY A 42 -1.97 -7.79 4.98
N CYS A 43 -2.37 -6.83 4.14
CA CYS A 43 -1.72 -6.55 2.88
C CYS A 43 -0.63 -5.47 3.01
N ALA A 44 0.41 -5.59 2.19
CA ALA A 44 1.33 -4.49 1.89
C ALA A 44 0.62 -3.50 0.95
N CYS A 45 0.31 -2.30 1.43
CA CYS A 45 -0.30 -1.26 0.61
C CYS A 45 0.81 -0.39 0.01
N ILE A 46 1.02 -0.49 -1.30
CA ILE A 46 2.15 0.09 -2.02
C ILE A 46 1.63 1.15 -2.99
N GLY A 47 2.06 2.40 -2.77
CA GLY A 47 1.88 3.51 -3.70
C GLY A 47 3.11 3.68 -4.56
N ILE A 48 2.96 3.59 -5.88
CA ILE A 48 4.05 3.75 -6.86
C ILE A 48 3.83 5.08 -7.58
N ASP A 49 4.82 5.97 -7.55
CA ASP A 49 4.72 7.26 -8.21
C ASP A 49 5.03 7.18 -9.72
N GLU A 50 4.96 8.32 -10.41
CA GLU A 50 5.37 8.39 -11.83
C GLU A 50 6.87 8.08 -11.99
N THR A 51 7.25 7.64 -13.19
CA THR A 51 8.65 7.28 -13.53
C THR A 51 9.32 6.35 -12.51
N THR A 52 8.52 5.44 -11.93
CA THR A 52 8.89 4.57 -10.82
C THR A 52 8.37 3.17 -11.08
N ALA A 53 9.19 2.15 -10.80
CA ALA A 53 8.81 0.75 -10.88
C ALA A 53 9.29 -0.03 -9.65
N ILE A 54 8.58 -1.12 -9.37
CA ILE A 54 9.01 -2.14 -8.43
C ILE A 54 9.31 -3.44 -9.18
N ILE A 55 10.41 -4.09 -8.81
CA ILE A 55 10.80 -5.38 -9.35
C ILE A 55 10.58 -6.41 -8.25
N VAL A 56 9.69 -7.37 -8.49
CA VAL A 56 9.36 -8.42 -7.52
C VAL A 56 10.05 -9.72 -7.93
N GLN A 57 10.86 -10.27 -7.02
CA GLN A 57 11.51 -11.57 -7.17
C GLN A 57 11.28 -12.41 -5.91
N GLY A 58 10.31 -13.32 -5.97
CA GLY A 58 9.83 -14.02 -4.78
C GLY A 58 9.22 -13.04 -3.78
N ASN A 59 9.74 -13.00 -2.56
CA ASN A 59 9.30 -12.05 -1.52
C ASN A 59 10.10 -10.73 -1.49
N LYS A 60 11.16 -10.61 -2.32
CA LYS A 60 12.00 -9.42 -2.40
C LYS A 60 11.41 -8.43 -3.39
N VAL A 61 11.33 -7.17 -2.99
CA VAL A 61 10.94 -6.04 -3.83
C VAL A 61 12.11 -5.07 -3.90
N THR A 62 12.59 -4.81 -5.11
CA THR A 62 13.64 -3.81 -5.40
C THR A 62 13.02 -2.62 -6.11
N ILE A 63 13.45 -1.41 -5.78
CA ILE A 63 12.94 -0.18 -6.39
C ILE A 63 13.88 0.32 -7.49
N THR A 64 13.30 0.67 -8.63
CA THR A 64 14.00 1.38 -9.71
C THR A 64 13.17 2.59 -10.12
N CYS A 65 13.69 3.80 -9.91
CA CYS A 65 12.90 5.01 -10.08
C CYS A 65 13.69 6.32 -10.09
N ASP A 66 13.06 7.36 -10.63
CA ASP A 66 13.47 8.76 -10.47
C ASP A 66 12.64 9.51 -9.40
N SER A 67 11.63 8.85 -8.81
CA SER A 67 10.78 9.38 -7.73
C SER A 67 10.81 8.45 -6.51
N GLN A 68 9.67 8.09 -5.94
CA GLN A 68 9.59 7.30 -4.71
C GLN A 68 8.44 6.30 -4.69
N VAL A 69 8.61 5.25 -3.90
CA VAL A 69 7.58 4.26 -3.57
C VAL A 69 7.20 4.42 -2.10
N VAL A 70 5.90 4.46 -1.83
CA VAL A 70 5.37 4.50 -0.47
C VAL A 70 4.83 3.12 -0.09
N LEU A 71 5.23 2.63 1.07
CA LEU A 71 4.68 1.41 1.66
C LEU A 71 4.01 1.76 2.97
N MET A 72 2.75 1.35 3.10
CA MET A 72 2.08 1.30 4.37
C MET A 72 1.72 -0.15 4.72
N GLN A 73 1.98 -0.58 5.95
CA GLN A 73 1.63 -1.94 6.40
C GLN A 73 1.60 -2.07 7.93
N LYS A 74 1.22 -3.26 8.40
CA LYS A 74 1.23 -3.67 9.82
C LYS A 74 0.55 -2.67 10.75
N PRO A 75 -0.73 -2.33 10.50
CA PRO A 75 -1.46 -1.45 11.40
C PRO A 75 -1.64 -2.14 12.76
N LEU A 76 -1.39 -1.41 13.86
CA LEU A 76 -1.57 -1.92 15.22
C LEU A 76 -2.80 -1.31 15.88
N GLY A 77 -3.69 -2.15 16.40
CA GLY A 77 -4.90 -1.68 17.07
C GLY A 77 -5.91 -1.04 16.10
N LEU A 78 -5.90 -1.49 14.84
CA LEU A 78 -6.85 -1.05 13.82
C LEU A 78 -8.29 -1.39 14.25
N LYS A 79 -9.16 -0.38 14.24
CA LYS A 79 -10.60 -0.49 14.45
C LYS A 79 -11.31 0.45 13.48
N ILE A 80 -12.38 -0.02 12.86
CA ILE A 80 -13.34 0.81 12.16
C ILE A 80 -14.51 1.04 13.12
N ILE A 81 -14.75 2.30 13.48
CA ILE A 81 -15.83 2.66 14.42
C ILE A 81 -17.07 3.15 13.64
N ALA A 82 -18.17 3.41 14.36
CA ALA A 82 -19.40 3.94 13.79
C ALA A 82 -19.13 5.16 12.90
N ALA A 83 -19.92 5.31 11.83
CA ALA A 83 -19.73 6.29 10.74
C ALA A 83 -18.50 6.06 9.84
N GLY A 84 -17.80 4.91 9.94
CA GLY A 84 -16.71 4.56 9.03
C GLY A 84 -15.36 5.21 9.35
N LEU A 85 -15.22 5.79 10.55
CA LEU A 85 -13.98 6.39 11.00
C LEU A 85 -12.92 5.32 11.30
N ILE A 86 -11.69 5.57 10.89
CA ILE A 86 -10.56 4.65 11.06
C ILE A 86 -9.77 5.05 12.31
N LYS A 87 -9.58 4.11 13.24
CA LYS A 87 -8.70 4.25 14.40
C LYS A 87 -7.57 3.24 14.27
N THR A 88 -6.33 3.68 14.39
CA THR A 88 -5.17 2.81 14.57
C THR A 88 -4.18 3.47 15.52
N LYS A 89 -3.43 2.68 16.28
CA LYS A 89 -2.36 3.21 17.16
C LYS A 89 -1.08 3.46 16.38
N HIS A 90 -0.75 2.54 15.47
CA HIS A 90 0.44 2.63 14.64
C HIS A 90 0.14 2.12 13.24
N VAL A 91 0.86 2.64 12.27
CA VAL A 91 0.99 2.07 10.93
C VAL A 91 2.46 2.24 10.56
N GLN A 92 3.07 1.20 9.99
CA GLN A 92 4.40 1.38 9.41
C GLN A 92 4.23 2.14 8.11
N PHE A 93 4.89 3.29 8.01
CA PHE A 93 4.93 4.12 6.81
C PHE A 93 6.39 4.25 6.39
N SER A 94 6.69 3.80 5.18
CA SER A 94 8.03 3.83 4.61
C SER A 94 8.00 4.50 3.25
N ILE A 95 9.03 5.29 2.97
CA ILE A 95 9.28 5.87 1.65
C ILE A 95 10.61 5.27 1.18
N PHE A 96 10.60 4.77 -0.05
CA PHE A 96 11.75 4.17 -0.70
C PHE A 96 12.08 4.94 -1.99
N THR A 97 13.36 4.98 -2.32
CA THR A 97 13.92 5.59 -3.52
C THR A 97 14.76 4.57 -4.29
N ASN A 98 15.45 5.00 -5.34
CA ASN A 98 16.19 4.10 -6.22
C ASN A 98 17.16 3.18 -5.45
N GLU A 99 17.25 1.91 -5.87
CA GLU A 99 18.05 0.83 -5.24
C GLU A 99 17.59 0.34 -3.86
N ASP A 100 16.59 0.97 -3.23
CA ASP A 100 16.05 0.47 -1.98
C ASP A 100 15.39 -0.91 -2.15
N VAL A 101 15.36 -1.65 -1.06
CA VAL A 101 14.80 -3.00 -1.01
C VAL A 101 13.90 -3.16 0.21
N PHE A 102 12.75 -3.81 0.00
CA PHE A 102 11.94 -4.31 1.10
C PHE A 102 11.41 -5.72 0.81
N PHE A 103 10.86 -6.36 1.83
CA PHE A 103 10.31 -7.70 1.74
C PHE A 103 8.81 -7.68 2.06
N ILE A 104 8.04 -8.43 1.27
CA ILE A 104 6.60 -8.59 1.45
C ILE A 104 6.28 -10.03 1.83
N ASN A 105 5.20 -10.22 2.58
CA ASN A 105 4.77 -11.56 2.97
C ASN A 105 3.84 -12.13 1.91
N GLN A 106 4.39 -12.94 1.00
CA GLN A 106 3.60 -13.70 0.03
C GLN A 106 3.00 -14.91 0.77
N GLY A 107 1.67 -14.94 0.88
CA GLY A 107 0.97 -16.06 1.50
C GLY A 107 1.21 -17.31 0.65
N LYS A 108 1.66 -18.39 1.27
CA LYS A 108 1.45 -19.73 0.72
C LYS A 108 0.07 -20.21 1.13
#